data_AF-A0A3M5ZTF0-F1
#
_entry.id   AF-A0A3M5ZTF0-F1
#
_cell.length_a   1.000
_cell.length_b   1.000
_cell.length_c   1.000
_cell.angle_alpha   90.00
_cell.angle_beta   90.00
_cell.angle_gamma   90.00
#
_symmetry.space_group_name_H-M   'P 1'
#
loop_
_entity.id
_entity.type
_entity.pdbx_description
1 polymer ?
#
loop_
_entity_poly.entity_id
_entity_poly.type
_entity_poly.pdbx_seq_one_letter_code
_entity_poly.pdbx_strand_id
1 'polypeptide(L)'
;MAASTSVHSNAFNFMSCLKSGVDPRTGLYNISISMPELQSNDLRGPGFRLDLSYSQLNTLDSGYGKGWNLQVSQYNPATQILSLSTGETFRVDGTGSNGLRTMSEKKIDTFHFYKRDDTSYRVVHKSGLVEILELHISGNKRMA
;
A
#
# COMPACT_ATOMS: atom_id res chain seq x y z
N MET A 1 3.89 -28.68 -21.44
CA MET A 1 4.93 -28.92 -20.42
C MET A 1 4.22 -29.03 -19.08
N ALA A 2 4.11 -30.22 -18.49
CA ALA A 2 3.53 -30.40 -17.16
C ALA A 2 4.62 -30.11 -16.12
N ALA A 3 4.36 -29.18 -15.20
CA ALA A 3 5.28 -28.87 -14.12
C ALA A 3 5.32 -30.04 -13.13
N SER A 4 6.51 -30.55 -12.82
CA SER A 4 6.70 -31.59 -11.80
C SER A 4 6.69 -30.95 -10.41
N THR A 5 5.53 -30.94 -9.74
CA THR A 5 5.38 -30.51 -8.35
C THR A 5 5.38 -31.70 -7.41
N SER A 6 6.01 -31.58 -6.24
CA SER A 6 6.02 -32.63 -5.19
C SER A 6 4.66 -32.87 -4.55
N VAL A 7 3.70 -31.95 -4.76
CA VAL A 7 2.34 -32.01 -4.26
C VAL A 7 1.38 -31.75 -5.42
N HIS A 8 0.39 -32.61 -5.60
CA HIS A 8 -0.70 -32.40 -6.55
C HIS A 8 -1.83 -31.62 -5.86
N SER A 9 -2.13 -30.41 -6.34
CA SER A 9 -3.19 -29.57 -5.75
C SER A 9 -3.93 -28.75 -6.80
N ASN A 10 -5.26 -28.64 -6.65
CA ASN A 10 -6.08 -27.75 -7.46
C ASN A 10 -5.80 -26.26 -7.20
N ALA A 11 -5.07 -25.92 -6.13
CA ALA A 11 -4.58 -24.56 -5.92
C ALA A 11 -3.68 -24.09 -7.07
N PHE A 12 -2.96 -24.99 -7.75
CA PHE A 12 -2.13 -24.66 -8.90
C PHE A 12 -2.92 -24.39 -10.19
N ASN A 13 -4.21 -24.74 -10.24
CA ASN A 13 -5.08 -24.38 -11.36
C ASN A 13 -5.49 -22.89 -11.33
N PHE A 14 -5.29 -22.21 -10.20
CA PHE A 14 -5.58 -20.79 -10.05
C PHE A 14 -4.29 -20.03 -9.75
N MET A 15 -3.68 -19.45 -10.77
CA MET A 15 -2.56 -18.52 -10.61
C MET A 15 -3.08 -17.15 -10.13
N SER A 16 -3.81 -17.10 -9.02
CA SER A 16 -4.42 -15.88 -8.49
C SER A 16 -3.40 -14.90 -7.90
N CYS A 17 -2.18 -15.39 -7.62
CA CYS A 17 -1.10 -14.63 -7.02
C CYS A 17 -0.43 -13.67 -8.00
N LEU A 18 -0.57 -13.85 -9.31
CA LEU A 18 0.07 -12.99 -10.31
C LEU A 18 -0.99 -12.43 -11.25
N LYS A 19 -1.18 -11.12 -11.19
CA LYS A 19 -2.09 -10.37 -12.05
C LYS A 19 -1.26 -9.48 -12.95
N SER A 20 -1.24 -9.77 -14.24
CA SER A 20 -0.57 -8.92 -15.22
C SER A 20 -1.52 -8.56 -16.35
N GLY A 21 -1.37 -7.37 -16.90
CA GLY A 21 -2.15 -6.96 -18.05
C GLY A 21 -1.65 -5.65 -18.64
N VAL A 22 -2.05 -5.42 -19.88
CA VAL A 22 -1.95 -4.10 -20.51
C VAL A 22 -3.29 -3.43 -20.33
N ASP A 23 -3.30 -2.22 -19.75
CA ASP A 23 -4.53 -1.43 -19.72
C ASP A 23 -4.82 -0.94 -21.16
N PRO A 24 -5.92 -1.37 -21.79
CA PRO A 24 -6.22 -1.03 -23.18
C PRO A 24 -6.45 0.48 -23.40
N ARG A 25 -6.73 1.25 -22.34
CA ARG A 25 -6.94 2.71 -22.44
C ARG A 25 -5.63 3.48 -22.48
N THR A 26 -4.59 2.98 -21.83
CA THR A 26 -3.29 3.66 -21.73
C THR A 26 -2.18 2.98 -22.51
N GLY A 27 -2.36 1.71 -22.90
CA GLY A 27 -1.33 0.88 -23.52
C GLY A 27 -0.22 0.47 -22.56
N LEU A 28 -0.37 0.74 -21.26
CA LEU A 28 0.67 0.52 -20.26
C LEU A 28 0.57 -0.86 -19.66
N TYR A 29 1.72 -1.50 -19.49
CA TYR A 29 1.84 -2.78 -18.82
C TYR A 29 1.91 -2.59 -17.30
N ASN A 30 1.07 -3.32 -16.57
CA ASN A 30 1.11 -3.40 -15.12
C ASN A 30 1.16 -4.86 -14.69
N ILE A 31 1.90 -5.13 -13.62
CA ILE A 31 1.93 -6.44 -12.95
C ILE A 31 1.79 -6.25 -11.45
N SER A 32 1.01 -7.11 -10.81
CA SER A 32 0.84 -7.17 -9.36
C SER A 32 1.04 -8.61 -8.91
N ILE A 33 1.93 -8.79 -7.96
CA ILE A 33 2.26 -10.05 -7.33
C ILE A 33 1.69 -9.99 -5.91
N SER A 34 0.63 -10.74 -5.69
CA SER A 34 -0.02 -10.89 -4.41
C SER A 34 0.65 -11.95 -3.55
N MET A 35 1.06 -11.57 -2.36
CA MET A 35 1.53 -12.51 -1.34
C MET A 35 0.36 -13.04 -0.50
N PRO A 36 0.48 -14.23 0.09
CA PRO A 36 -0.49 -14.74 1.04
C PRO A 36 -0.71 -13.76 2.19
N GLU A 37 -1.95 -13.65 2.64
CA GLU A 37 -2.28 -12.84 3.81
C GLU A 37 -1.61 -13.40 5.05
N LEU A 38 -0.88 -12.55 5.76
CA LEU A 38 -0.23 -12.87 7.02
C LEU A 38 -1.26 -12.70 8.13
N GLN A 39 -1.66 -13.83 8.72
CA GLN A 39 -2.53 -13.86 9.88
C GLN A 39 -1.69 -13.90 11.15
N SER A 40 -1.86 -12.90 12.00
CA SER A 40 -1.15 -12.79 13.27
C SER A 40 -1.98 -13.34 14.42
N ASN A 41 -1.33 -13.63 15.55
CA ASN A 41 -1.99 -14.00 16.81
C ASN A 41 -3.00 -15.16 16.65
N ASP A 42 -2.57 -16.28 16.08
CA ASP A 42 -3.38 -17.50 15.90
C ASP A 42 -4.73 -17.24 15.19
N LEU A 43 -4.68 -16.48 14.08
CA LEU A 43 -5.85 -16.05 13.28
C LEU A 43 -6.81 -15.09 14.01
N ARG A 44 -6.41 -14.55 15.17
CA ARG A 44 -7.21 -13.59 15.97
C ARG A 44 -6.67 -12.17 15.92
N GLY A 45 -5.53 -11.97 15.25
CA GLY A 45 -4.95 -10.66 15.01
C GLY A 45 -5.46 -10.03 13.71
N PRO A 46 -5.07 -8.78 13.42
CA PRO A 46 -5.32 -8.19 12.12
C PRO A 46 -4.60 -8.99 11.03
N GLY A 47 -5.30 -9.23 9.93
CA GLY A 47 -4.72 -9.76 8.71
C GLY A 47 -3.94 -8.66 7.98
N PHE A 48 -2.73 -8.99 7.53
CA PHE A 48 -1.89 -8.09 6.74
C PHE A 48 -1.60 -8.72 5.40
N ARG A 49 -2.06 -8.08 4.32
CA ARG A 49 -1.80 -8.54 2.95
C ARG A 49 -0.77 -7.63 2.31
N LEU A 50 0.22 -8.25 1.68
CA LEU A 50 1.29 -7.56 0.97
C LEU A 50 1.19 -7.83 -0.52
N ASP A 51 1.08 -6.77 -1.31
CA ASP A 51 1.05 -6.85 -2.76
C ASP A 51 2.25 -6.05 -3.32
N LEU A 52 3.05 -6.69 -4.17
CA LEU A 52 4.15 -6.06 -4.89
C LEU A 52 3.66 -5.69 -6.29
N SER A 53 3.59 -4.39 -6.57
CA SER A 53 3.02 -3.85 -7.81
C SER A 53 4.07 -3.16 -8.66
N TYR A 54 3.95 -3.29 -9.97
CA TYR A 54 4.78 -2.63 -10.95
C TYR A 54 3.91 -1.75 -11.84
N SER A 55 4.37 -0.53 -12.05
CA SER A 55 3.81 0.38 -13.04
C SER A 55 4.92 1.10 -13.79
N GLN A 56 4.80 1.17 -15.12
CA GLN A 56 5.72 1.93 -15.97
C GLN A 56 5.72 3.44 -15.68
N LEU A 57 4.61 3.95 -15.10
CA LEU A 57 4.50 5.36 -14.70
C LEU A 57 5.28 5.65 -13.42
N ASN A 58 5.55 4.63 -12.61
CA ASN A 58 6.40 4.79 -11.45
C ASN A 58 7.87 4.83 -11.93
N THR A 59 8.46 6.02 -11.86
CA THR A 59 9.86 6.23 -12.26
C THR A 59 10.82 6.12 -11.08
N LEU A 60 10.30 5.93 -9.87
CA LEU A 60 11.07 5.80 -8.65
C LEU A 60 11.52 4.36 -8.45
N ASP A 61 12.69 4.23 -7.82
CA ASP A 61 13.14 2.96 -7.23
C ASP A 61 13.00 3.07 -5.72
N SER A 62 12.04 2.33 -5.18
CA SER A 62 11.74 2.29 -3.73
C SER A 62 12.51 1.19 -3.00
N GLY A 63 13.57 0.63 -3.61
CA GLY A 63 14.38 -0.46 -3.06
C GLY A 63 14.00 -1.86 -3.58
N TYR A 64 12.94 -1.94 -4.39
CA TYR A 64 12.47 -3.17 -5.04
C TYR A 64 12.74 -3.17 -6.55
N GLY A 65 13.45 -2.16 -7.05
CA GLY A 65 13.69 -1.92 -8.46
C GLY A 65 12.80 -0.81 -9.02
N LYS A 66 13.28 -0.17 -10.09
CA LYS A 66 12.57 0.93 -10.75
C LYS A 66 11.16 0.51 -11.21
N GLY A 67 10.16 1.27 -10.81
CA GLY A 67 8.76 1.03 -11.15
C GLY A 67 8.03 0.03 -10.28
N TRP A 68 8.75 -0.67 -9.40
CA TRP A 68 8.19 -1.53 -8.38
C TRP A 68 7.85 -0.73 -7.12
N ASN A 69 6.71 -1.04 -6.54
CA ASN A 69 6.29 -0.50 -5.26
C ASN A 69 5.52 -1.55 -4.46
N LEU A 70 5.77 -1.54 -3.15
CA LEU A 70 5.02 -2.33 -2.20
C LEU A 70 3.74 -1.56 -1.82
N GLN A 71 2.57 -2.22 -1.90
CA GLN A 71 1.29 -1.60 -1.54
C GLN A 71 1.11 -1.49 -0.03
N VAL A 72 1.91 -0.63 0.59
CA VAL A 72 1.79 -0.22 1.99
C VAL A 72 1.34 1.23 2.06
N SER A 73 0.74 1.63 3.17
CA SER A 73 0.42 3.04 3.38
C SER A 73 1.71 3.86 3.50
N GLN A 74 1.74 5.00 2.83
CA GLN A 74 2.88 5.91 2.78
C GLN A 74 2.37 7.34 2.79
N TYR A 75 3.05 8.21 3.51
CA TYR A 75 2.82 9.64 3.51
C TYR A 75 4.07 10.38 3.04
N ASN A 76 3.90 11.26 2.07
CA ASN A 76 4.97 12.14 1.63
C ASN A 76 4.75 13.56 2.19
N PRO A 77 5.54 14.01 3.19
CA PRO A 77 5.36 15.34 3.77
C PRO A 77 5.65 16.49 2.80
N ALA A 78 6.46 16.27 1.75
CA ALA A 78 6.84 17.31 0.79
C ALA A 78 5.70 17.61 -0.20
N THR A 79 4.98 16.58 -0.65
CA THR A 79 3.81 16.74 -1.54
C THR A 79 2.48 16.74 -0.79
N GLN A 80 2.50 16.41 0.50
CA GLN A 80 1.33 16.22 1.36
C GLN A 80 0.37 15.15 0.84
N ILE A 81 0.89 14.13 0.13
CA ILE A 81 0.09 13.03 -0.40
C ILE A 81 0.16 11.85 0.58
N LEU A 82 -1.01 11.37 1.01
CA LEU A 82 -1.18 10.11 1.71
C LEU A 82 -1.66 9.06 0.72
N SER A 83 -0.89 8.00 0.55
CA SER A 83 -1.26 6.79 -0.17
C SER A 83 -1.56 5.71 0.86
N LEU A 84 -2.71 5.06 0.76
CA LEU A 84 -3.11 3.98 1.67
C LEU A 84 -2.79 2.61 1.07
N SER A 85 -2.63 1.61 1.93
CA SER A 85 -2.53 0.19 1.57
C SER A 85 -3.70 -0.31 0.70
N THR A 86 -4.87 0.33 0.80
CA THR A 86 -6.05 0.06 -0.05
C THR A 86 -5.88 0.50 -1.51
N GLY A 87 -4.83 1.28 -1.81
CA GLY A 87 -4.58 1.91 -3.11
C GLY A 87 -5.22 3.29 -3.26
N GLU A 88 -5.99 3.74 -2.27
CA GLU A 88 -6.55 5.09 -2.25
C GLU A 88 -5.45 6.13 -2.01
N THR A 89 -5.56 7.28 -2.68
CA THR A 89 -4.63 8.40 -2.50
C THR A 89 -5.40 9.68 -2.22
N PHE A 90 -4.93 10.44 -1.24
CA PHE A 90 -5.55 11.69 -0.82
C PHE A 90 -4.48 12.76 -0.59
N ARG A 91 -4.79 13.99 -0.98
CA ARG A 91 -4.00 15.14 -0.56
C ARG A 91 -4.44 15.63 0.82
N VAL A 92 -3.47 15.83 1.72
CA VAL A 92 -3.67 16.46 3.03
C VAL A 92 -3.63 17.97 2.86
N ASP A 93 -4.76 18.63 3.06
CA ASP A 93 -4.91 20.08 2.89
C ASP A 93 -5.29 20.81 4.19
N GLY A 94 -5.69 20.10 5.25
CA GLY A 94 -6.06 20.74 6.51
C GLY A 94 -5.52 20.06 7.76
N THR A 95 -5.60 20.80 8.86
CA THR A 95 -5.15 20.35 10.19
C THR A 95 -6.25 20.67 11.18
N GLY A 96 -6.79 19.63 11.82
CA GLY A 96 -7.76 19.73 12.90
C GLY A 96 -7.10 19.77 14.28
N SER A 97 -7.92 19.63 15.31
CA SER A 97 -7.47 19.50 16.69
C SER A 97 -6.74 18.16 16.93
N ASN A 98 -5.87 18.12 17.94
CA ASN A 98 -5.14 16.93 18.37
C ASN A 98 -4.31 16.24 17.27
N GLY A 99 -3.74 17.03 16.35
CA GLY A 99 -2.88 16.51 15.28
C GLY A 99 -3.62 15.81 14.14
N LEU A 100 -4.96 15.83 14.13
CA LEU A 100 -5.77 15.30 13.03
C LEU A 100 -5.42 16.05 11.74
N ARG A 101 -5.23 15.29 10.66
CA ARG A 101 -5.03 15.79 9.31
C ARG A 101 -6.31 15.54 8.52
N THR A 102 -6.77 16.57 7.82
CA THR A 102 -8.01 16.51 7.04
C THR A 102 -7.69 16.56 5.55
N MET A 103 -8.54 15.90 4.78
CA MET A 103 -8.46 15.81 3.32
C MET A 103 -9.82 16.21 2.76
N SER A 104 -9.90 17.34 2.05
CA SER A 104 -11.14 17.84 1.46
C SER A 104 -11.73 16.88 0.41
N GLU A 105 -10.87 16.07 -0.23
CA GLU A 105 -11.25 15.06 -1.22
C GLU A 105 -11.92 13.82 -0.59
N LYS A 106 -11.74 13.60 0.72
CA LYS A 106 -12.27 12.44 1.44
C LYS A 106 -13.76 12.63 1.73
N LYS A 107 -14.61 12.08 0.86
CA LYS A 107 -16.08 12.13 1.00
C LYS A 107 -16.67 11.10 1.96
N ILE A 108 -15.98 9.97 2.16
CA ILE A 108 -16.46 8.86 2.99
C ILE A 108 -15.52 8.73 4.18
N ASP A 109 -16.08 8.66 5.38
CA ASP A 109 -15.29 8.48 6.59
C ASP A 109 -14.83 7.02 6.77
N THR A 110 -13.72 6.66 6.12
CA THR A 110 -13.14 5.32 6.16
C THR A 110 -11.90 5.19 7.04
N PHE A 111 -11.17 6.29 7.28
CA PHE A 111 -9.96 6.31 8.10
C PHE A 111 -9.68 7.71 8.66
N HIS A 112 -8.96 7.79 9.77
CA HIS A 112 -8.48 9.05 10.33
C HIS A 112 -6.96 9.10 10.33
N PHE A 113 -6.38 10.21 9.86
CA PHE A 113 -4.94 10.40 9.79
C PHE A 113 -4.49 11.43 10.83
N TYR A 114 -3.49 11.09 11.63
CA TYR A 114 -2.96 11.93 12.69
C TYR A 114 -1.46 12.10 12.54
N LYS A 115 -0.97 13.33 12.74
CA LYS A 115 0.44 13.56 13.07
C LYS A 115 0.60 13.34 14.57
N ARG A 116 1.47 12.40 14.96
CA ARG A 116 1.74 12.08 16.36
C ARG A 116 2.95 12.90 16.85
N ASP A 117 4.07 12.78 16.14
CA ASP A 117 5.30 13.52 16.41
C ASP A 117 5.86 14.12 15.11
N ASP A 118 7.06 14.70 15.15
CA ASP A 118 7.73 15.23 13.94
C ASP A 118 8.20 14.15 12.97
N THR A 119 8.31 12.91 13.43
CA THR A 119 8.78 11.75 12.65
C THR A 119 7.77 10.62 12.57
N SER A 120 6.61 10.75 13.21
CA SER A 120 5.64 9.66 13.32
C SER A 120 4.22 10.13 12.97
N TYR A 121 3.53 9.32 12.20
CA TYR A 121 2.14 9.51 11.82
C TYR A 121 1.33 8.25 12.11
N ARG A 122 0.02 8.41 12.24
CA ARG A 122 -0.90 7.32 12.55
C ARG A 122 -2.10 7.36 11.64
N VAL A 123 -2.39 6.26 10.97
CA VAL A 123 -3.63 6.04 10.23
C VAL A 123 -4.51 5.09 11.04
N VAL A 124 -5.76 5.44 11.28
CA VAL A 124 -6.74 4.62 11.99
C VAL A 124 -7.89 4.31 11.05
N HIS A 125 -8.03 3.06 10.64
CA HIS A 125 -9.09 2.64 9.73
C HIS A 125 -10.38 2.33 10.49
N LYS A 126 -11.53 2.44 9.82
CA LYS A 126 -12.84 2.08 10.38
C LYS A 126 -12.95 0.63 10.85
N SER A 127 -12.08 -0.26 10.34
CA SER A 127 -12.00 -1.66 10.75
C SER A 127 -11.37 -1.85 12.13
N GLY A 128 -10.78 -0.81 12.71
CA GLY A 128 -9.97 -0.88 13.92
C GLY A 128 -8.48 -1.14 13.65
N LEU A 129 -8.08 -1.35 12.40
CA LEU A 129 -6.66 -1.41 12.03
C LEU A 129 -6.00 -0.04 12.27
N VAL A 130 -4.85 -0.06 12.94
CA VAL A 130 -4.03 1.12 13.17
C VAL A 130 -2.67 0.91 12.51
N GLU A 131 -2.33 1.78 11.58
CA GLU A 131 -1.03 1.80 10.91
C GLU A 131 -0.19 2.94 11.50
N ILE A 132 1.06 2.65 11.85
CA ILE A 132 2.04 3.63 12.33
C ILE A 132 3.05 3.83 11.21
N LEU A 133 3.13 5.07 10.74
CA LEU A 133 4.00 5.49 9.65
C LEU A 133 5.18 6.26 10.23
N GLU A 134 6.39 5.81 9.92
CA GLU A 134 7.62 6.38 10.45
C GLU A 134 8.44 7.00 9.35
N LEU A 135 8.85 8.24 9.59
CA LEU A 135 9.60 9.03 8.64
C LEU A 135 10.98 8.42 8.42
N HIS A 136 11.18 7.86 7.24
CA HIS A 136 12.43 7.32 6.74
C HIS A 136 12.89 8.11 5.51
N ILE A 137 14.16 7.91 5.15
CA ILE A 137 14.74 8.47 3.93
C ILE A 137 14.65 7.41 2.85
N SER A 138 13.88 7.68 1.79
CA SER A 138 13.79 6.84 0.60
C SER A 138 14.44 7.59 -0.56
N GLY A 139 15.64 7.15 -0.96
CA GLY A 139 16.51 7.91 -1.88
C GLY A 139 16.86 9.28 -1.31
N ASN A 140 16.47 10.36 -2.01
CA ASN A 140 16.67 11.75 -1.57
C ASN A 140 15.40 12.39 -0.95
N LYS A 141 14.34 11.61 -0.70
CA LYS A 141 13.05 12.12 -0.21
C LYS A 141 12.74 11.58 1.18
N ARG A 142 12.09 12.41 2.00
CA ARG A 142 11.54 11.99 3.30
C ARG A 142 10.15 11.40 3.04
N MET A 143 9.92 10.16 3.45
CA MET A 143 8.64 9.45 3.32
C MET A 143 8.33 8.80 4.66
N ALA A 144 7.06 8.78 5.07
CA ALA A 144 6.61 8.12 6.29
C ALA A 144 5.74 6.92 5.96
#